data_AF-T1B5W7-F1
#
_entry.id   AF-T1B5W7-F1
#
_cell.length_a   1.000
_cell.length_b   1.000
_cell.length_c   1.000
_cell.angle_alpha   90.00
_cell.angle_beta   90.00
_cell.angle_gamma   90.00
#
_symmetry.space_group_name_H-M   'P 1'
#
loop_
_entity.id
_entity.type
_entity.pdbx_description
1 polymer ?
#
loop_
_entity_poly.entity_id
_entity_poly.type
_entity_poly.pdbx_seq_one_letter_code
_entity_poly.pdbx_strand_id
1 'polypeptide(L)'
;KNVLAIEAVRGPHAGNEAQSPISRHLRAGKVLAAMIVPAARGIEAPPVMMSNAHWRATAQRAPADWQQTGFNDSAWRKVDDLGGIESAIGLFQANADAGMYAWPGYQGISPFLAQFPLKAMEVRRVYAGLGTLKNVHALIAGAHGGPFTVTLPTQHVAPANAPQVMLDFGREVTGRIELQSDSNAPAEVTVRYGESAAEALLQPYLGADPIYIPPHGTAYGPKSAFRYVVIRFTG
;
A
#
# COMPACT_ATOMS: atom_id res chain seq x y z
N LYS A 1 -31.01 0.73 13.10
CA LYS A 1 -30.04 1.78 12.71
C LYS A 1 -28.65 1.23 12.97
N ASN A 2 -27.70 1.40 12.05
CA ASN A 2 -26.31 1.00 12.26
C ASN A 2 -25.49 2.27 12.53
N VAL A 3 -24.50 2.20 13.41
CA VAL A 3 -23.52 3.27 13.63
C VAL A 3 -22.14 2.72 13.29
N LEU A 4 -21.38 3.54 12.57
CA LEU A 4 -19.97 3.33 12.36
C LEU A 4 -19.22 4.34 13.21
N ALA A 5 -18.34 3.84 14.06
CA ALA A 5 -17.56 4.62 15.00
C ALA A 5 -16.10 4.20 14.85
N ILE A 6 -15.20 5.16 14.63
CA ILE A 6 -13.78 4.91 14.37
C ILE A 6 -12.94 5.67 15.39
N GLU A 7 -12.19 4.93 16.21
CA GLU A 7 -11.11 5.50 17.00
C GLU A 7 -9.82 5.42 16.18
N ALA A 8 -9.35 6.57 15.70
CA ALA A 8 -8.12 6.65 14.95
C ALA A 8 -6.94 6.92 15.89
N VAL A 9 -5.99 5.99 15.94
CA VAL A 9 -4.71 6.17 16.65
C VAL A 9 -3.60 6.34 15.63
N ARG A 10 -2.77 7.37 15.79
CA ARG A 10 -1.63 7.60 14.89
C ARG A 10 -0.65 6.43 14.99
N GLY A 11 -0.41 5.75 13.87
CA GLY A 11 0.62 4.71 13.76
C GLY A 11 2.05 5.27 13.76
N PRO A 12 3.05 4.45 14.11
CA PRO A 12 4.46 4.87 14.21
C PRO A 12 5.10 5.24 12.85
N HIS A 13 4.51 4.83 11.73
CA HIS A 13 5.05 5.02 10.37
C HIS A 13 4.40 6.16 9.57
N ALA A 14 3.56 6.99 10.19
CA ALA A 14 3.07 8.20 9.52
C ALA A 14 4.25 9.17 9.29
N GLY A 15 4.63 9.35 8.02
CA GLY A 15 5.77 10.18 7.61
C GLY A 15 5.77 11.57 8.27
N ASN A 16 6.96 12.08 8.57
CA ASN A 16 7.14 13.38 9.23
C ASN A 16 7.15 14.57 8.25
N GLU A 17 7.09 14.30 6.95
CA GLU A 17 7.16 15.33 5.92
C GLU A 17 5.81 16.05 5.78
N ALA A 18 5.79 17.32 6.18
CA ALA A 18 4.60 18.15 6.18
C ALA A 18 4.93 19.59 5.74
N GLN A 19 5.10 19.77 4.42
CA GLN A 19 5.45 21.06 3.84
C GLN A 19 4.22 21.99 3.70
N SER A 20 3.03 21.43 3.52
CA SER A 20 1.75 22.17 3.36
C SER A 20 0.93 22.23 4.67
N PRO A 21 0.02 23.21 4.85
CA PRO A 21 -0.89 23.25 6.00
C PRO A 21 -1.68 21.94 6.18
N ILE A 22 -2.14 21.33 5.08
CA ILE A 22 -2.94 20.10 5.13
C ILE A 22 -2.09 18.88 5.52
N SER A 23 -0.87 18.76 4.99
CA SER A 23 0.06 17.69 5.41
C SER A 23 0.45 17.78 6.89
N ARG A 24 0.39 18.96 7.53
CA ARG A 24 0.53 19.10 9.00
C ARG A 24 -0.66 18.48 9.75
N HIS A 25 -1.87 18.56 9.22
CA HIS A 25 -3.05 17.90 9.81
C HIS A 25 -2.94 16.37 9.70
N LEU A 26 -2.44 15.84 8.58
CA LEU A 26 -2.10 14.42 8.43
C LEU A 26 -1.07 14.00 9.48
N ARG A 27 0.03 14.74 9.61
CA ARG A 27 1.07 14.49 10.63
C ARG A 27 0.50 14.49 12.06
N ALA A 28 -0.45 15.38 12.35
CA ALA A 28 -1.13 15.49 13.63
C ALA A 28 -2.21 14.43 13.87
N GLY A 29 -2.42 13.48 12.94
CA GLY A 29 -3.46 12.45 13.05
C GLY A 29 -4.89 13.00 12.98
N LYS A 30 -5.07 14.17 12.35
CA LYS A 30 -6.37 14.87 12.25
C LYS A 30 -7.10 14.62 10.94
N VAL A 31 -6.55 13.76 10.08
CA VAL A 31 -7.14 13.42 8.78
C VAL A 31 -7.38 11.92 8.76
N LEU A 32 -8.58 11.55 8.35
CA LEU A 32 -9.02 10.17 8.21
C LEU A 32 -9.66 10.02 6.83
N ALA A 33 -9.26 8.99 6.11
CA ALA A 33 -10.02 8.47 4.98
C ALA A 33 -10.52 7.07 5.36
N ALA A 34 -11.82 6.83 5.21
CA ALA A 34 -12.42 5.53 5.49
C ALA A 34 -13.40 5.15 4.38
N MET A 35 -13.41 3.87 4.04
CA MET A 35 -14.29 3.29 3.04
C MET A 35 -14.71 1.88 3.48
N ILE A 36 -15.98 1.53 3.29
CA ILE A 36 -16.47 0.15 3.41
C ILE A 36 -16.94 -0.31 2.04
N VAL A 37 -16.36 -1.40 1.58
CA VAL A 37 -16.69 -2.05 0.31
C VAL A 37 -17.35 -3.39 0.62
N PRO A 38 -18.54 -3.69 0.05
CA PRO A 38 -19.24 -4.95 0.29
C PRO A 38 -18.66 -6.08 -0.58
N ALA A 39 -17.34 -6.29 -0.55
CA ALA A 39 -16.64 -7.28 -1.35
C ALA A 39 -15.46 -7.91 -0.59
N ALA A 40 -14.91 -9.00 -1.12
CA ALA A 40 -13.70 -9.61 -0.59
C ALA A 40 -12.50 -8.65 -0.69
N ARG A 41 -11.48 -8.84 0.15
CA ARG A 41 -10.26 -8.03 0.15
C ARG A 41 -9.65 -7.97 -1.25
N GLY A 42 -9.33 -6.76 -1.70
CA GLY A 42 -8.70 -6.52 -3.01
C GLY A 42 -9.67 -6.48 -4.20
N ILE A 43 -10.96 -6.75 -4.00
CA ILE A 43 -11.98 -6.66 -5.06
C ILE A 43 -12.59 -5.26 -5.06
N GLU A 44 -12.52 -4.59 -6.21
CA GLU A 44 -13.15 -3.29 -6.41
C GLU A 44 -14.66 -3.47 -6.54
N ALA A 45 -15.41 -2.72 -5.73
CA ALA A 45 -16.87 -2.66 -5.80
C ALA A 45 -17.36 -1.30 -5.29
N PRO A 46 -18.58 -0.86 -5.66
CA PRO A 46 -19.14 0.38 -5.17
C PRO A 46 -19.18 0.41 -3.63
N PRO A 47 -18.62 1.46 -2.99
CA PRO A 47 -18.58 1.55 -1.54
C PRO A 47 -19.99 1.77 -0.97
N VAL A 48 -20.28 1.11 0.14
CA VAL A 48 -21.53 1.35 0.91
C VAL A 48 -21.36 2.48 1.92
N MET A 49 -20.11 2.88 2.18
CA MET A 49 -19.77 4.00 3.06
C MET A 49 -18.45 4.61 2.60
N MET A 50 -18.41 5.94 2.56
CA MET A 50 -17.19 6.74 2.48
C MET A 50 -17.23 7.85 3.53
N SER A 51 -16.08 8.15 4.14
CA SER A 51 -15.91 9.32 5.01
C SER A 51 -16.22 10.61 4.25
N ASN A 52 -16.96 11.53 4.87
CA ASN A 52 -17.34 12.82 4.27
C ASN A 52 -17.66 13.87 5.35
N ALA A 53 -18.07 15.08 4.93
CA ALA A 53 -18.41 16.20 5.81
C ALA A 53 -19.54 15.94 6.85
N HIS A 54 -20.31 14.87 6.71
CA HIS A 54 -21.41 14.55 7.65
C HIS A 54 -20.91 13.92 8.95
N TRP A 55 -19.63 13.53 9.00
CA TRP A 55 -19.03 12.96 10.19
C TRP A 55 -18.78 14.03 11.26
N ARG A 56 -18.74 13.57 12.51
CA ARG A 56 -18.33 14.39 13.66
C ARG A 56 -17.14 13.75 14.35
N ALA A 57 -16.28 14.58 14.91
CA ALA A 57 -15.07 14.12 15.58
C ALA A 57 -14.78 14.92 16.85
N THR A 58 -14.06 14.27 17.75
CA THR A 58 -13.47 14.89 18.92
C THR A 58 -12.04 14.39 19.09
N ALA A 59 -11.15 15.28 19.53
CA ALA A 59 -9.80 14.90 19.99
C ALA A 59 -9.74 14.69 21.51
N GLN A 60 -10.86 14.92 22.20
CA GLN A 60 -10.99 14.66 23.63
C GLN A 60 -11.32 13.18 23.85
N ARG A 61 -11.06 12.70 25.07
CA ARG A 61 -11.46 11.34 25.47
C ARG A 61 -12.96 11.15 25.27
N ALA A 62 -13.34 10.20 24.43
CA ALA A 62 -14.73 9.85 24.20
C ALA A 62 -15.31 9.12 25.44
N PRO A 63 -16.60 9.33 25.79
CA PRO A 63 -17.29 8.57 26.82
C PRO A 63 -17.46 7.11 26.39
N ALA A 64 -17.62 6.16 27.32
CA ALA A 64 -17.56 4.72 27.01
C ALA A 64 -18.61 4.21 26.01
N ASP A 65 -19.73 4.91 25.86
CA ASP A 65 -20.90 4.53 25.05
C ASP A 65 -20.99 5.28 23.71
N TRP A 66 -19.95 6.05 23.35
CA TRP A 66 -19.95 6.90 22.15
C TRP A 66 -20.23 6.19 20.82
N GLN A 67 -20.01 4.88 20.76
CA GLN A 67 -20.20 4.03 19.57
C GLN A 67 -21.65 3.54 19.40
N GLN A 68 -22.53 3.81 20.36
CA GLN A 68 -23.90 3.28 20.37
C GLN A 68 -24.83 4.03 19.41
N THR A 69 -25.85 3.33 18.90
CA THR A 69 -26.76 3.84 17.84
C THR A 69 -27.65 5.03 18.24
N GLY A 70 -27.66 5.42 19.51
CA GLY A 70 -28.37 6.57 20.06
C GLY A 70 -27.48 7.60 20.72
N PHE A 71 -26.15 7.50 20.59
CA PHE A 71 -25.23 8.47 21.17
C PHE A 71 -25.47 9.86 20.58
N ASN A 72 -25.54 10.88 21.45
CA ASN A 72 -25.71 12.26 21.03
C ASN A 72 -24.34 12.92 20.79
N ASP A 73 -23.90 12.91 19.54
CA ASP A 73 -22.65 13.52 19.08
C ASP A 73 -22.78 15.02 18.76
N SER A 74 -23.91 15.67 19.09
CA SER A 74 -24.16 17.07 18.68
C SER A 74 -23.14 18.07 19.22
N ALA A 75 -22.53 17.78 20.38
CA ALA A 75 -21.46 18.58 20.98
C ALA A 75 -20.09 18.40 20.28
N TRP A 76 -19.93 17.36 19.46
CA TRP A 76 -18.70 17.14 18.71
C TRP A 76 -18.66 18.06 17.50
N ARG A 77 -17.43 18.45 17.11
CA ARG A 77 -17.23 19.30 15.94
C ARG A 77 -17.55 18.51 14.68
N LYS A 78 -18.16 19.17 13.71
CA LYS A 78 -18.23 18.63 12.35
C LYS A 78 -16.81 18.53 11.79
N VAL A 79 -16.56 17.51 10.99
CA VAL A 79 -15.28 17.39 10.27
C VAL A 79 -15.30 18.26 9.02
N ASP A 80 -14.13 18.75 8.63
CA ASP A 80 -13.93 19.38 7.33
C ASP A 80 -13.78 18.31 6.24
N ASP A 81 -14.35 18.56 5.07
CA ASP A 81 -14.13 17.74 3.89
C ASP A 81 -12.95 18.29 3.09
N LEU A 82 -11.89 17.49 2.96
CA LEU A 82 -10.68 17.86 2.24
C LEU A 82 -10.72 17.48 0.76
N GLY A 83 -11.85 16.94 0.29
CA GLY A 83 -12.05 16.44 -1.07
C GLY A 83 -11.62 14.98 -1.25
N GLY A 84 -11.65 14.53 -2.50
CA GLY A 84 -11.19 13.20 -2.88
C GLY A 84 -9.68 13.04 -2.68
N ILE A 85 -9.22 11.81 -2.45
CA ILE A 85 -7.81 11.52 -2.15
C ILE A 85 -6.86 12.03 -3.24
N GLU A 86 -7.30 12.00 -4.50
CA GLU A 86 -6.53 12.45 -5.66
C GLU A 86 -6.96 13.83 -6.17
N SER A 87 -7.89 14.52 -5.49
CA SER A 87 -8.39 15.82 -5.95
C SER A 87 -7.40 16.96 -5.75
N ALA A 88 -6.34 16.75 -4.97
CA ALA A 88 -5.28 17.74 -4.75
C ALA A 88 -3.90 17.10 -4.64
N ILE A 89 -2.98 17.51 -5.53
CA ILE A 89 -1.59 17.01 -5.58
C ILE A 89 -0.82 17.30 -4.27
N GLY A 90 -1.23 18.31 -3.51
CA GLY A 90 -0.61 18.70 -2.24
C GLY A 90 -1.14 18.00 -1.00
N LEU A 91 -2.17 17.13 -1.13
CA LEU A 91 -2.86 16.52 0.00
C LEU A 91 -2.05 15.35 0.58
N PHE A 92 -1.69 14.36 -0.24
CA PHE A 92 -0.94 13.17 0.18
C PHE A 92 0.46 13.13 -0.44
N GLN A 93 1.32 14.03 0.01
CA GLN A 93 2.74 14.05 -0.37
C GLN A 93 3.56 13.06 0.45
N ALA A 94 4.75 12.69 -0.04
CA ALA A 94 5.71 11.87 0.69
C ALA A 94 5.13 10.57 1.28
N ASN A 95 4.34 9.85 0.48
CA ASN A 95 3.71 8.58 0.88
C ASN A 95 2.73 8.68 2.06
N ALA A 96 2.14 9.85 2.32
CA ALA A 96 1.10 9.99 3.33
C ALA A 96 -0.15 9.13 3.04
N ASP A 97 -0.33 8.69 1.80
CA ASP A 97 -1.35 7.75 1.31
C ASP A 97 -0.88 6.29 1.29
N ALA A 98 0.34 5.95 1.73
CA ALA A 98 0.87 4.60 1.53
C ALA A 98 0.03 3.47 2.13
N GLY A 99 -0.62 3.72 3.28
CA GLY A 99 -1.55 2.77 3.89
C GLY A 99 -2.80 2.48 3.05
N MET A 100 -3.07 3.29 2.02
CA MET A 100 -4.23 3.19 1.15
C MET A 100 -3.94 2.39 -0.12
N TYR A 101 -2.68 2.07 -0.46
CA TYR A 101 -2.36 1.26 -1.65
C TYR A 101 -2.93 -0.18 -1.60
N ALA A 102 -3.40 -0.62 -0.44
CA ALA A 102 -4.15 -1.88 -0.30
C ALA A 102 -5.66 -1.72 -0.58
N TRP A 103 -6.15 -0.50 -0.83
CA TRP A 103 -7.56 -0.25 -1.12
C TRP A 103 -7.88 -0.69 -2.55
N PRO A 104 -8.97 -1.46 -2.75
CA PRO A 104 -9.42 -1.82 -4.08
C PRO A 104 -9.66 -0.58 -4.95
N GLY A 105 -9.16 -0.59 -6.18
CA GLY A 105 -9.29 0.52 -7.14
C GLY A 105 -8.38 1.73 -6.86
N TYR A 106 -7.75 1.83 -5.68
CA TYR A 106 -6.87 2.96 -5.38
C TYR A 106 -5.49 2.75 -5.98
N GLN A 107 -5.24 3.41 -7.09
CA GLN A 107 -3.91 3.44 -7.69
C GLN A 107 -3.02 4.44 -6.97
N GLY A 108 -3.53 5.44 -6.28
CA GLY A 108 -2.71 6.51 -5.71
C GLY A 108 -1.88 7.25 -6.75
N ILE A 109 -2.13 7.08 -8.04
CA ILE A 109 -1.49 7.87 -9.08
C ILE A 109 -2.56 8.84 -9.52
N SER A 110 -2.24 10.13 -9.41
CA SER A 110 -3.09 11.17 -9.98
C SER A 110 -3.40 10.82 -11.45
N PRO A 111 -4.68 10.79 -11.86
CA PRO A 111 -5.06 10.45 -13.23
C PRO A 111 -4.51 11.45 -14.26
N PHE A 112 -3.98 12.59 -13.81
CA PHE A 112 -3.35 13.60 -14.64
C PHE A 112 -1.88 13.30 -14.99
N LEU A 113 -1.26 12.28 -14.37
CA LEU A 113 0.14 11.92 -14.61
C LEU A 113 0.26 10.77 -15.61
N ALA A 114 1.16 10.92 -16.58
CA ALA A 114 1.50 9.85 -17.50
C ALA A 114 2.16 8.68 -16.76
N GLN A 115 1.72 7.46 -17.07
CA GLN A 115 2.27 6.23 -16.51
C GLN A 115 3.11 5.52 -17.57
N PHE A 116 4.33 5.12 -17.23
CA PHE A 116 5.23 4.40 -18.13
C PHE A 116 5.69 3.09 -17.49
N PRO A 117 5.42 1.93 -18.11
CA PRO A 117 5.91 0.66 -17.60
C PRO A 117 7.43 0.60 -17.77
N LEU A 118 8.12 0.19 -16.71
CA LEU A 118 9.56 -0.06 -16.73
C LEU A 118 9.82 -1.48 -16.25
N LYS A 119 10.55 -2.26 -17.05
CA LYS A 119 11.03 -3.58 -16.66
C LYS A 119 12.40 -3.46 -15.99
N ALA A 120 12.70 -4.40 -15.09
CA ALA A 120 14.03 -4.49 -14.51
C ALA A 120 15.06 -4.79 -15.60
N MET A 121 16.29 -4.33 -15.42
CA MET A 121 17.40 -4.64 -16.32
C MET A 121 18.03 -5.98 -15.95
N GLU A 122 18.11 -6.28 -14.66
CA GLU A 122 18.72 -7.51 -14.16
C GLU A 122 17.96 -8.13 -12.98
N VAL A 123 18.06 -9.45 -12.87
CA VAL A 123 17.77 -10.20 -11.64
C VAL A 123 19.10 -10.48 -10.94
N ARG A 124 19.30 -9.93 -9.74
CA ARG A 124 20.58 -10.02 -9.01
C ARG A 124 20.65 -11.18 -8.03
N ARG A 125 19.61 -11.33 -7.20
CA ARG A 125 19.57 -12.33 -6.12
C ARG A 125 18.26 -13.08 -6.19
N VAL A 126 18.36 -14.41 -6.15
CA VAL A 126 17.21 -15.32 -6.12
C VAL A 126 17.42 -16.24 -4.93
N TYR A 127 16.42 -16.34 -4.07
CA TYR A 127 16.46 -17.23 -2.93
C TYR A 127 15.11 -17.93 -2.84
N ALA A 128 15.11 -19.27 -2.91
CA ALA A 128 13.88 -20.04 -2.97
C ALA A 128 13.15 -20.12 -1.61
N GLY A 129 13.88 -20.02 -0.49
CA GLY A 129 13.29 -20.18 0.83
C GLY A 129 12.54 -21.52 0.97
N LEU A 130 11.35 -21.47 1.56
CA LEU A 130 10.42 -22.60 1.71
C LEU A 130 9.40 -22.73 0.55
N GLY A 131 9.70 -22.13 -0.61
CA GLY A 131 8.89 -22.27 -1.82
C GLY A 131 9.76 -22.47 -3.05
N THR A 132 9.25 -22.12 -4.23
CA THR A 132 10.06 -22.19 -5.46
C THR A 132 9.84 -20.99 -6.36
N LEU A 133 10.89 -20.62 -7.09
CA LEU A 133 10.89 -19.56 -8.10
C LEU A 133 11.29 -20.18 -9.43
N LYS A 134 10.43 -20.06 -10.44
CA LYS A 134 10.71 -20.56 -11.79
C LYS A 134 10.68 -19.41 -12.78
N ASN A 135 11.60 -19.48 -13.75
CA ASN A 135 11.67 -18.55 -14.86
C ASN A 135 11.78 -17.06 -14.43
N VAL A 136 12.67 -16.80 -13.46
CA VAL A 136 12.94 -15.45 -12.92
C VAL A 136 13.37 -14.46 -14.00
N HIS A 137 13.97 -14.91 -15.10
CA HIS A 137 14.39 -14.05 -16.19
C HIS A 137 13.19 -13.39 -16.91
N ALA A 138 11.96 -13.92 -16.81
CA ALA A 138 10.78 -13.25 -17.36
C ALA A 138 10.50 -11.86 -16.72
N LEU A 139 11.18 -11.52 -15.62
CA LEU A 139 11.06 -10.22 -14.95
C LEU A 139 11.94 -9.10 -15.56
N ILE A 140 12.85 -9.41 -16.50
CA ILE A 140 13.74 -8.42 -17.12
C ILE A 140 13.35 -8.08 -18.56
N ALA A 141 13.80 -6.92 -19.03
CA ALA A 141 13.58 -6.47 -20.40
C ALA A 141 14.18 -7.44 -21.44
N GLY A 142 13.45 -7.72 -22.52
CA GLY A 142 13.92 -8.58 -23.61
C GLY A 142 13.95 -10.08 -23.29
N ALA A 143 13.39 -10.50 -22.15
CA ALA A 143 13.30 -11.92 -21.82
C ALA A 143 12.33 -12.67 -22.75
N HIS A 144 12.72 -13.88 -23.14
CA HIS A 144 11.93 -14.81 -23.94
C HIS A 144 11.73 -16.10 -23.14
N GLY A 145 10.50 -16.61 -23.08
CA GLY A 145 10.16 -17.80 -22.30
C GLY A 145 8.70 -17.79 -21.80
N GLY A 146 8.41 -18.65 -20.82
CA GLY A 146 7.09 -18.72 -20.17
C GLY A 146 6.85 -17.59 -19.16
N PRO A 147 5.83 -17.70 -18.30
CA PRO A 147 5.61 -16.77 -17.20
C PRO A 147 6.62 -16.97 -16.06
N PHE A 148 6.88 -15.93 -15.28
CA PHE A 148 7.51 -16.06 -13.97
C PHE A 148 6.51 -16.73 -13.02
N THR A 149 6.94 -17.77 -12.31
CA THR A 149 6.05 -18.52 -11.41
C THR A 149 6.67 -18.66 -10.04
N VAL A 150 5.85 -18.42 -9.02
CA VAL A 150 6.19 -18.66 -7.62
C VAL A 150 5.29 -19.76 -7.09
N THR A 151 5.88 -20.77 -6.48
CA THR A 151 5.13 -21.69 -5.60
C THR A 151 5.30 -21.19 -4.18
N LEU A 152 4.20 -20.68 -3.60
CA LEU A 152 4.17 -20.17 -2.24
C LEU A 152 4.34 -21.31 -1.23
N PRO A 153 4.93 -21.04 -0.05
CA PRO A 153 4.83 -21.95 1.08
C PRO A 153 3.36 -22.21 1.46
N THR A 154 3.06 -23.34 2.11
CA THR A 154 1.69 -23.71 2.50
C THR A 154 1.09 -22.84 3.61
N GLN A 155 1.91 -22.07 4.32
CA GLN A 155 1.51 -21.14 5.37
C GLN A 155 2.34 -19.86 5.26
N HIS A 156 1.86 -18.77 5.85
CA HIS A 156 2.63 -17.54 5.94
C HIS A 156 3.96 -17.80 6.67
N VAL A 157 5.08 -17.37 6.08
CA VAL A 157 6.44 -17.59 6.59
C VAL A 157 7.13 -16.28 6.95
N ALA A 158 8.04 -16.35 7.92
CA ALA A 158 8.92 -15.23 8.23
C ALA A 158 9.74 -14.79 7.00
N PRO A 159 10.09 -13.49 6.86
CA PRO A 159 10.79 -12.98 5.68
C PRO A 159 12.10 -13.68 5.33
N ALA A 160 12.80 -14.24 6.33
CA ALA A 160 14.05 -14.98 6.11
C ALA A 160 13.84 -16.33 5.38
N ASN A 161 12.62 -16.87 5.43
CA ASN A 161 12.25 -18.17 4.85
C ASN A 161 11.41 -18.02 3.57
N ALA A 162 11.04 -16.79 3.20
CA ALA A 162 10.22 -16.52 2.04
C ALA A 162 11.03 -16.66 0.73
N PRO A 163 10.46 -17.25 -0.34
CA PRO A 163 10.97 -17.05 -1.68
C PRO A 163 11.16 -15.56 -1.96
N GLN A 164 12.28 -15.16 -2.56
CA GLN A 164 12.54 -13.76 -2.86
C GLN A 164 13.38 -13.56 -4.12
N VAL A 165 13.16 -12.41 -4.74
CA VAL A 165 13.94 -11.92 -5.87
C VAL A 165 14.38 -10.48 -5.62
N MET A 166 15.61 -10.16 -6.02
CA MET A 166 16.10 -8.79 -6.12
C MET A 166 16.19 -8.37 -7.59
N LEU A 167 15.53 -7.25 -7.90
CA LEU A 167 15.53 -6.62 -9.21
C LEU A 167 16.44 -5.39 -9.20
N ASP A 168 17.20 -5.19 -10.26
CA ASP A 168 18.02 -4.00 -10.53
C ASP A 168 17.50 -3.31 -11.80
N PHE A 169 17.10 -2.05 -11.67
CA PHE A 169 16.60 -1.24 -12.76
C PHE A 169 17.71 -0.50 -13.54
N GLY A 170 18.98 -0.72 -13.17
CA GLY A 170 20.18 -0.18 -13.83
C GLY A 170 20.45 1.29 -13.54
N ARG A 171 19.42 2.05 -13.20
CA ARG A 171 19.47 3.45 -12.74
C ARG A 171 18.43 3.68 -11.66
N GLU A 172 18.61 4.76 -10.92
CA GLU A 172 17.55 5.23 -10.03
C GLU A 172 16.35 5.72 -10.84
N VAL A 173 15.16 5.36 -10.36
CA VAL A 173 13.88 5.73 -10.93
C VAL A 173 12.93 6.17 -9.83
N THR A 174 12.05 7.10 -10.17
CA THR A 174 10.90 7.45 -9.33
C THR A 174 9.70 6.70 -9.84
N GLY A 175 9.09 5.87 -9.00
CA GLY A 175 7.97 5.05 -9.40
C GLY A 175 7.54 4.10 -8.30
N ARG A 176 7.07 2.93 -8.69
CA ARG A 176 6.68 1.83 -7.78
C ARG A 176 6.70 0.52 -8.54
N ILE A 177 6.60 -0.58 -7.81
CA ILE A 177 6.29 -1.88 -8.40
C ILE A 177 4.79 -2.04 -8.63
N GLU A 178 4.47 -2.71 -9.73
CA GLU A 178 3.16 -3.29 -10.02
C GLU A 178 3.31 -4.82 -9.99
N LEU A 179 2.39 -5.48 -9.31
CA LEU A 179 2.33 -6.94 -9.19
C LEU A 179 1.00 -7.40 -9.76
N GLN A 180 1.09 -8.16 -10.85
CA GLN A 180 -0.07 -8.80 -11.46
C GLN A 180 0.02 -10.31 -11.21
N SER A 181 -1.10 -10.90 -10.76
CA SER A 181 -1.21 -12.33 -10.51
C SER A 181 -2.16 -12.97 -11.51
N ASP A 182 -1.75 -14.09 -12.11
CA ASP A 182 -2.62 -14.99 -12.88
C ASP A 182 -3.14 -16.16 -12.02
N SER A 183 -2.90 -16.12 -10.70
CA SER A 183 -3.28 -17.18 -9.77
C SER A 183 -4.76 -17.08 -9.37
N ASN A 184 -5.40 -18.25 -9.20
CA ASN A 184 -6.73 -18.37 -8.58
C ASN A 184 -6.73 -18.16 -7.06
N ALA A 185 -5.55 -18.17 -6.43
CA ALA A 185 -5.37 -17.94 -5.01
C ALA A 185 -4.65 -16.59 -4.77
N PRO A 186 -4.97 -15.89 -3.66
CA PRO A 186 -4.26 -14.67 -3.32
C PRO A 186 -2.79 -14.95 -2.98
N ALA A 187 -2.00 -13.89 -2.93
CA ALA A 187 -0.63 -13.93 -2.43
C ALA A 187 -0.36 -12.72 -1.53
N GLU A 188 0.49 -12.91 -0.54
CA GLU A 188 1.05 -11.86 0.30
C GLU A 188 2.55 -11.74 0.00
N VAL A 189 2.98 -10.52 -0.26
CA VAL A 189 4.39 -10.21 -0.47
C VAL A 189 4.84 -9.07 0.43
N THR A 190 6.14 -8.99 0.68
CA THR A 190 6.77 -7.77 1.19
C THR A 190 7.65 -7.16 0.12
N VAL A 191 7.58 -5.84 -0.05
CA VAL A 191 8.42 -5.08 -0.96
C VAL A 191 9.36 -4.19 -0.15
N ARG A 192 10.61 -4.10 -0.62
CA ARG A 192 11.63 -3.20 -0.08
C ARG A 192 12.32 -2.47 -1.21
N TYR A 193 12.50 -1.17 -1.05
CA TYR A 193 13.18 -0.30 -1.99
C TYR A 193 14.56 0.12 -1.49
N GLY A 194 15.47 0.41 -2.42
CA GLY A 194 16.72 1.09 -2.14
C GLY A 194 17.39 1.65 -3.39
N GLU A 195 18.12 2.75 -3.24
CA GLU A 195 19.03 3.31 -4.24
C GLU A 195 20.27 2.42 -4.42
N SER A 196 20.63 1.68 -3.36
CA SER A 196 21.67 0.64 -3.41
C SER A 196 21.12 -0.75 -3.06
N ALA A 197 21.78 -1.81 -3.56
CA ALA A 197 21.42 -3.18 -3.23
C ALA A 197 21.54 -3.48 -1.72
N ALA A 198 22.51 -2.85 -1.04
CA ALA A 198 22.72 -2.99 0.39
C ALA A 198 21.59 -2.33 1.19
N GLU A 199 21.18 -1.12 0.79
CA GLU A 199 20.05 -0.41 1.40
C GLU A 199 18.77 -1.24 1.30
N ALA A 200 18.40 -1.70 0.09
CA ALA A 200 17.19 -2.50 -0.12
C ALA A 200 17.13 -3.78 0.75
N LEU A 201 18.28 -4.35 1.11
CA LEU A 201 18.38 -5.56 1.93
C LEU A 201 18.38 -5.27 3.43
N LEU A 202 19.22 -4.32 3.86
CA LEU A 202 19.61 -4.15 5.26
C LEU A 202 18.84 -3.02 5.93
N GLN A 203 18.66 -1.90 5.24
CA GLN A 203 18.08 -0.68 5.79
C GLN A 203 17.19 0.02 4.75
N PRO A 204 16.12 -0.65 4.27
CA PRO A 204 15.24 -0.03 3.27
C PRO A 204 14.56 1.19 3.91
N TYR A 205 14.67 2.36 3.26
CA TYR A 205 14.19 3.62 3.82
C TYR A 205 12.69 3.61 4.16
N LEU A 206 11.87 2.99 3.31
CA LEU A 206 10.43 2.81 3.56
C LEU A 206 10.09 1.59 4.43
N GLY A 207 11.10 0.83 4.86
CA GLY A 207 10.89 -0.42 5.59
C GLY A 207 10.52 -1.57 4.66
N ALA A 208 9.68 -2.47 5.16
CA ALA A 208 9.19 -3.64 4.42
C ALA A 208 7.68 -3.55 4.30
N ASP A 209 7.20 -3.16 3.12
CA ASP A 209 5.80 -2.88 2.88
C ASP A 209 5.05 -4.17 2.52
N PRO A 210 4.05 -4.58 3.32
CA PRO A 210 3.22 -5.73 2.99
C PRO A 210 2.23 -5.37 1.87
N ILE A 211 2.10 -6.26 0.90
CA ILE A 211 1.17 -6.11 -0.22
C ILE A 211 0.37 -7.40 -0.34
N TYR A 212 -0.95 -7.25 -0.39
CA TYR A 212 -1.88 -8.33 -0.69
C TYR A 212 -2.22 -8.26 -2.19
N ILE A 213 -2.03 -9.37 -2.88
CA ILE A 213 -2.34 -9.54 -4.29
C ILE A 213 -3.60 -10.41 -4.39
N PRO A 214 -4.74 -9.86 -4.84
CA PRO A 214 -5.96 -10.65 -4.99
C PRO A 214 -5.80 -11.69 -6.12
N PRO A 215 -6.62 -12.76 -6.12
CA PRO A 215 -6.71 -13.67 -7.27
C PRO A 215 -6.99 -12.91 -8.56
N HIS A 216 -6.24 -13.21 -9.62
CA HIS A 216 -6.35 -12.52 -10.93
C HIS A 216 -6.25 -10.99 -10.85
N GLY A 217 -5.63 -10.48 -9.80
CA GLY A 217 -5.64 -9.06 -9.47
C GLY A 217 -4.30 -8.37 -9.68
N THR A 218 -4.37 -7.04 -9.65
CA THR A 218 -3.20 -6.16 -9.66
C THR A 218 -3.07 -5.47 -8.31
N ALA A 219 -1.86 -5.45 -7.78
CA ALA A 219 -1.51 -4.73 -6.56
C ALA A 219 -0.29 -3.85 -6.79
N TYR A 220 -0.19 -2.79 -5.99
CA TYR A 220 0.85 -1.77 -6.14
C TYR A 220 1.65 -1.60 -4.86
N GLY A 221 2.97 -1.50 -4.99
CA GLY A 221 3.82 -1.07 -3.89
C GLY A 221 3.80 0.44 -3.68
N PRO A 222 4.44 0.94 -2.61
CA PRO A 222 4.50 2.36 -2.38
C PRO A 222 5.36 3.08 -3.42
N LYS A 223 5.11 4.39 -3.57
CA LYS A 223 5.91 5.24 -4.45
C LYS A 223 7.26 5.51 -3.78
N SER A 224 8.34 5.43 -4.52
CA SER A 224 9.66 5.76 -4.01
C SER A 224 10.59 6.16 -5.14
N ALA A 225 11.67 6.85 -4.80
CA ALA A 225 12.90 6.77 -5.58
C ALA A 225 13.59 5.45 -5.22
N PHE A 226 14.04 4.69 -6.22
CA PHE A 226 14.77 3.44 -6.02
C PHE A 226 15.52 3.03 -7.28
N ARG A 227 16.55 2.20 -7.12
CA ARG A 227 17.16 1.42 -8.21
C ARG A 227 16.95 -0.07 -8.01
N TYR A 228 16.93 -0.53 -6.76
CA TYR A 228 16.82 -1.92 -6.38
C TYR A 228 15.50 -2.17 -5.67
N VAL A 229 14.91 -3.33 -5.97
CA VAL A 229 13.70 -3.80 -5.27
C VAL A 229 13.93 -5.22 -4.80
N VAL A 230 13.58 -5.50 -3.54
CA VAL A 230 13.48 -6.87 -3.03
C VAL A 230 12.00 -7.21 -2.85
N ILE A 231 11.54 -8.25 -3.53
CA ILE A 231 10.19 -8.79 -3.41
C ILE A 231 10.32 -10.14 -2.70
N ARG A 232 9.60 -10.32 -1.59
CA ARG A 232 9.53 -11.59 -0.85
C ARG A 232 8.10 -12.10 -0.84
N PHE A 233 7.90 -13.36 -1.17
CA PHE A 233 6.60 -14.01 -1.25
C PHE A 233 6.34 -14.74 0.07
N THR A 234 5.60 -14.11 0.98
CA THR A 234 5.50 -14.55 2.37
C THR A 234 4.36 -15.52 2.63
N GLY A 235 3.35 -15.63 1.78
CA GLY A 235 2.23 -16.55 1.97
C GLY A 235 1.15 -16.38 0.92
#